data_AF-A0A1C6AH01-F1
#
_entry.id   AF-A0A1C6AH01-F1
#
_cell.length_a   1.000
_cell.length_b   1.000
_cell.length_c   1.000
_cell.angle_alpha   90.00
_cell.angle_beta   90.00
_cell.angle_gamma   90.00
#
_symmetry.space_group_name_H-M   'P 1'
#
loop_
_entity.id
_entity.type
_entity.pdbx_description
1 polymer ?
#
loop_
_entity_poly.entity_id
_entity_poly.type
_entity_poly.pdbx_seq_one_letter_code
_entity_poly.pdbx_strand_id
1 'polypeptide(L)'
;MKRQIRRGVFETNSSSTHSLTMCSEEEFEQWKNGKVLFDEDGETFVKASELSNKDKEYAAQEYEDNKDEYSKDWSELSETAKERYYTKYAKENDLINEDAKTYDEWNNDYELETFVDKYTTKSGDRVVAFGKYGYDG
;
A
#
# COMPACT_ATOMS: atom_id res chain seq x y z
N MET A 1 23.08 35.99 -1.49
CA MET A 1 23.11 34.55 -1.18
C MET A 1 22.89 33.77 -2.48
N LYS A 2 23.92 33.14 -3.04
CA LYS A 2 23.78 32.35 -4.29
C LYS A 2 23.40 30.92 -3.90
N ARG A 3 22.24 30.43 -4.34
CA ARG A 3 21.89 29.01 -4.27
C ARG A 3 22.83 28.25 -5.21
N GLN A 4 23.73 27.45 -4.66
CA GLN A 4 24.62 26.59 -5.42
C GLN A 4 23.88 25.27 -5.69
N ILE A 5 23.44 25.06 -6.94
CA ILE A 5 23.00 23.74 -7.39
C ILE A 5 24.23 23.05 -7.97
N ARG A 6 24.70 21.98 -7.33
CA ARG A 6 25.80 21.16 -7.84
C ARG A 6 25.21 20.17 -8.85
N ARG A 7 25.65 20.24 -10.11
CA ARG A 7 25.29 19.26 -11.15
C ARG A 7 26.37 18.18 -11.19
N GLY A 8 25.98 16.91 -11.10
CA GLY A 8 26.90 15.76 -11.18
C GLY A 8 27.58 15.38 -9.87
N VAL A 9 27.13 15.88 -8.72
CA VAL A 9 27.54 15.35 -7.41
C VAL A 9 26.54 14.29 -7.02
N PHE A 10 26.86 13.02 -7.28
CA PHE A 10 26.30 11.91 -6.53
C PHE A 10 27.03 11.88 -5.19
N GLU A 11 26.32 12.14 -4.10
CA GLU A 11 26.83 11.77 -2.78
C GLU A 11 26.75 10.25 -2.71
N THR A 12 27.85 9.56 -2.99
CA THR A 12 27.97 8.14 -2.66
C THR A 12 27.99 8.04 -1.15
N ASN A 13 26.82 7.87 -0.53
CA ASN A 13 26.79 7.02 0.64
C ASN A 13 26.91 5.58 0.11
N SER A 14 27.86 4.85 0.66
CA SER A 14 28.05 3.46 0.32
C SER A 14 27.04 2.68 1.16
N SER A 15 26.04 2.08 0.51
CA SER A 15 25.03 1.14 1.04
C SER A 15 23.65 1.63 1.52
N SER A 16 23.21 2.87 1.29
CA SER A 16 21.82 3.19 1.63
C SER A 16 20.82 2.75 0.55
N THR A 17 19.80 2.03 0.97
CA THR A 17 18.61 1.74 0.16
C THR A 17 17.68 2.94 0.25
N HIS A 18 17.23 3.46 -0.90
CA HIS A 18 16.22 4.50 -0.99
C HIS A 18 15.24 4.16 -2.11
N SER A 19 13.95 4.20 -1.81
CA SER A 19 12.87 4.23 -2.79
C SER A 19 12.06 5.51 -2.65
N LEU A 20 11.54 6.00 -3.77
CA LEU A 20 10.63 7.14 -3.83
C LEU A 20 9.58 6.85 -4.88
N THR A 21 8.34 6.71 -4.44
CA THR A 21 7.16 6.57 -5.27
C THR A 21 6.27 7.79 -5.06
N MET A 22 5.66 8.28 -6.14
CA MET A 22 4.71 9.38 -6.08
C MET A 22 3.40 8.99 -6.75
N CYS A 23 2.29 9.32 -6.12
CA CYS A 23 0.96 9.11 -6.69
C CYS A 23 0.00 10.24 -6.29
N SER A 24 -1.21 10.22 -6.85
CA SER A 24 -2.27 11.09 -6.35
C SER A 24 -2.66 10.69 -4.93
N GLU A 25 -3.13 11.66 -4.13
CA GLU A 25 -3.65 11.33 -2.79
C GLU A 25 -4.88 10.42 -2.85
N GLU A 26 -5.66 10.49 -3.94
CA GLU A 26 -6.77 9.58 -4.15
C GLU A 26 -6.30 8.12 -4.26
N GLU A 27 -5.29 7.84 -5.10
CA GLU A 27 -4.72 6.49 -5.25
C GLU A 27 -4.11 6.00 -3.93
N PHE A 28 -3.39 6.87 -3.21
CA PHE A 28 -2.81 6.54 -1.92
C PHE A 28 -3.88 6.16 -0.87
N GLU A 29 -4.99 6.88 -0.81
CA GLU A 29 -6.09 6.54 0.09
C GLU A 29 -6.86 5.29 -0.39
N GLN A 30 -6.94 5.03 -1.69
CA GLN A 30 -7.48 3.75 -2.19
C GLN A 30 -6.62 2.57 -1.72
N TRP A 31 -5.30 2.71 -1.74
CA TRP A 31 -4.37 1.69 -1.24
C TRP A 31 -4.50 1.45 0.26
N LYS A 32 -4.56 2.51 1.07
CA LYS A 32 -4.82 2.42 2.52
C LYS A 32 -6.15 1.75 2.86
N ASN A 33 -7.14 1.88 1.99
CA ASN A 33 -8.45 1.24 2.14
C ASN A 33 -8.50 -0.20 1.59
N GLY A 34 -7.41 -0.71 1.02
CA GLY A 34 -7.33 -2.06 0.47
C GLY A 34 -7.97 -2.23 -0.90
N LYS A 35 -8.35 -1.15 -1.59
CA LYS A 35 -8.98 -1.21 -2.93
C LYS A 35 -7.98 -1.52 -4.04
N VAL A 36 -6.75 -1.10 -3.84
CA VAL A 36 -5.60 -1.41 -4.70
C VAL A 36 -4.48 -1.97 -3.83
N LEU A 37 -3.51 -2.60 -4.47
CA LEU A 37 -2.27 -3.11 -3.89
C LEU A 37 -1.10 -2.42 -4.57
N PHE A 38 0.02 -2.32 -3.88
CA PHE A 38 1.23 -1.74 -4.42
C PHE A 38 2.19 -2.85 -4.85
N ASP A 39 2.48 -2.91 -6.14
CA ASP A 39 3.52 -3.75 -6.72
C ASP A 39 4.84 -2.97 -6.62
N GLU A 40 5.71 -3.39 -5.69
CA GLU A 40 7.01 -2.73 -5.46
C GLU A 40 7.96 -2.90 -6.65
N ASP A 41 7.92 -4.05 -7.35
CA ASP A 41 8.78 -4.33 -8.49
C ASP A 41 8.31 -3.59 -9.75
N GLY A 42 6.99 -3.54 -9.96
CA GLY A 42 6.36 -2.79 -11.04
C GLY A 42 6.21 -1.29 -10.78
N GLU A 43 6.53 -0.84 -9.56
CA GLU A 43 6.34 0.53 -9.05
C GLU A 43 4.95 1.10 -9.33
N THR A 44 3.91 0.26 -9.24
CA THR A 44 2.56 0.60 -9.70
C THR A 44 1.47 0.08 -8.77
N PHE A 45 0.30 0.72 -8.82
CA PHE A 45 -0.88 0.21 -8.15
C PHE A 45 -1.60 -0.80 -9.05
N VAL A 46 -1.80 -2.00 -8.52
CA VAL A 46 -2.63 -3.03 -9.14
C VAL A 46 -3.97 -3.08 -8.42
N LYS A 47 -5.06 -3.28 -9.15
CA LYS A 47 -6.35 -3.51 -8.50
C LYS A 47 -6.24 -4.75 -7.62
N ALA A 48 -6.71 -4.66 -6.37
CA ALA A 48 -7.10 -5.87 -5.67
C ALA A 48 -8.14 -6.55 -6.58
N SER A 49 -7.92 -7.82 -6.91
CA SER A 49 -8.65 -8.60 -7.93
C SER A 49 -10.11 -8.17 -8.10
N GLU A 50 -10.61 -8.21 -9.32
CA GLU A 50 -12.06 -8.16 -9.58
C GLU A 50 -12.69 -9.47 -9.09
N LEU A 51 -12.80 -9.62 -7.76
CA LEU A 51 -13.45 -10.75 -7.11
C LEU A 51 -14.86 -10.86 -7.68
N SER A 52 -15.20 -12.06 -8.15
CA SER A 52 -16.56 -12.34 -8.55
C SER A 52 -17.48 -12.24 -7.33
N ASN A 53 -18.78 -12.03 -7.55
CA ASN A 53 -19.75 -12.05 -6.44
C ASN A 53 -19.65 -13.33 -5.61
N LYS A 54 -19.31 -14.45 -6.27
CA LYS A 54 -19.12 -15.75 -5.62
C LYS A 54 -17.90 -15.75 -4.69
N ASP A 55 -16.79 -15.15 -5.12
CA ASP A 55 -15.60 -15.04 -4.28
C ASP A 55 -15.85 -14.13 -3.08
N LYS A 56 -16.63 -13.06 -3.26
CA LYS A 56 -17.06 -12.19 -2.17
C LYS A 56 -17.97 -12.90 -1.17
N GLU A 57 -18.86 -13.77 -1.64
CA GLU A 57 -19.70 -14.61 -0.79
C GLU A 57 -18.84 -15.61 0.00
N TYR A 58 -17.87 -16.26 -0.65
CA TYR A 58 -16.94 -17.16 0.04
C TYR A 58 -16.07 -16.44 1.06
N ALA A 59 -15.52 -15.27 0.73
CA ALA A 59 -14.75 -14.47 1.66
C ALA A 59 -15.60 -14.06 2.89
N ALA A 60 -16.85 -13.65 2.68
CA ALA A 60 -17.76 -13.32 3.77
C ALA A 60 -18.05 -14.53 4.67
N GLN A 61 -18.27 -15.70 4.06
CA GLN A 61 -18.50 -16.94 4.80
C GLN A 61 -17.25 -17.39 5.57
N GLU A 62 -16.08 -17.31 4.95
CA GLU A 62 -14.81 -17.67 5.60
C GLU A 62 -14.52 -16.76 6.80
N TYR A 63 -14.80 -15.46 6.69
CA TYR A 63 -14.71 -14.56 7.84
C TYR A 63 -15.63 -15.01 8.98
N GLU A 64 -16.89 -15.29 8.67
CA GLU A 64 -17.89 -15.72 9.66
C GLU A 64 -17.54 -17.06 10.31
N ASP A 65 -16.94 -17.98 9.55
CA ASP A 65 -16.51 -19.30 10.04
C ASP A 65 -15.26 -19.21 10.93
N ASN A 66 -14.40 -18.21 10.73
CA ASN A 66 -13.14 -18.04 11.45
C ASN A 66 -13.14 -16.91 12.49
N LYS A 67 -14.21 -16.13 12.59
CA LYS A 67 -14.31 -15.04 13.57
C LYS A 67 -14.31 -15.59 15.00
N ASP A 68 -13.74 -14.82 15.92
CA ASP A 68 -13.82 -15.12 17.35
C ASP A 68 -15.05 -14.47 18.01
N GLU A 69 -15.26 -14.78 19.30
CA GLU A 69 -16.40 -14.24 20.08
C GLU A 69 -16.35 -12.71 20.29
N TYR A 70 -15.21 -12.07 20.02
CA TYR A 70 -15.00 -10.63 20.20
C TYR A 70 -15.06 -9.86 18.87
N SER A 71 -15.11 -10.58 17.75
CA SER A 71 -15.17 -10.04 16.41
C SER A 71 -16.59 -9.60 16.06
N LYS A 72 -16.70 -8.54 15.27
CA LYS A 72 -17.99 -8.09 14.74
C LYS A 72 -18.54 -9.09 13.73
N ASP A 73 -19.85 -9.10 13.54
CA ASP A 73 -20.45 -9.83 12.43
C ASP A 73 -20.06 -9.19 11.10
N TRP A 74 -19.98 -9.97 10.02
CA TRP A 74 -19.68 -9.48 8.67
C TRP A 74 -20.63 -8.36 8.24
N SER A 75 -21.91 -8.50 8.63
CA SER A 75 -22.94 -7.49 8.33
C SER A 75 -22.71 -6.14 9.03
N GLU A 76 -21.96 -6.14 10.14
CA GLU A 76 -21.65 -4.96 10.95
C GLU A 76 -20.28 -4.34 10.61
N LEU A 77 -19.50 -5.00 9.75
CA LEU A 77 -18.23 -4.46 9.26
C LEU A 77 -18.46 -3.24 8.38
N SER A 78 -17.57 -2.25 8.50
CA SER A 78 -17.53 -1.14 7.56
C SER A 78 -17.14 -1.63 6.17
N GLU A 79 -17.58 -0.92 5.13
CA GLU A 79 -17.22 -1.25 3.75
C GLU A 79 -15.69 -1.31 3.56
N THR A 80 -14.94 -0.43 4.23
CA THR A 80 -13.47 -0.46 4.23
C THR A 80 -12.89 -1.72 4.88
N ALA A 81 -13.52 -2.26 5.93
CA ALA A 81 -13.07 -3.49 6.56
C ALA A 81 -13.37 -4.70 5.67
N LYS A 82 -14.51 -4.71 4.99
CA LYS A 82 -14.86 -5.73 4.00
C LYS A 82 -13.89 -5.72 2.81
N GLU A 83 -13.59 -4.54 2.25
CA GLU A 83 -12.61 -4.40 1.16
C GLU A 83 -11.22 -4.90 1.59
N ARG A 84 -10.75 -4.57 2.79
CA ARG A 84 -9.51 -5.12 3.33
C ARG A 84 -9.55 -6.64 3.46
N TYR A 85 -10.65 -7.21 3.93
CA TYR A 85 -10.80 -8.66 4.03
C TYR A 85 -10.83 -9.34 2.65
N TYR A 86 -11.53 -8.76 1.68
CA TYR A 86 -11.54 -9.25 0.30
C TYR A 86 -10.13 -9.31 -0.30
N THR A 87 -9.33 -8.28 -0.06
CA THR A 87 -7.94 -8.24 -0.52
C THR A 87 -7.09 -9.30 0.16
N LYS A 88 -7.27 -9.50 1.48
CA LYS A 88 -6.63 -10.59 2.23
C LYS A 88 -7.02 -11.96 1.65
N TYR A 89 -8.32 -12.22 1.49
CA TYR A 89 -8.86 -13.45 0.92
C TYR A 89 -8.30 -13.72 -0.48
N ALA A 90 -8.26 -12.71 -1.33
CA ALA A 90 -7.71 -12.82 -2.68
C ALA A 90 -6.25 -13.25 -2.66
N LYS A 91 -5.45 -12.75 -1.70
CA LYS A 91 -4.04 -13.10 -1.54
C LYS A 91 -3.88 -14.55 -1.08
N GLU A 92 -4.63 -14.95 -0.05
CA GLU A 92 -4.56 -16.30 0.54
C GLU A 92 -5.05 -17.39 -0.43
N ASN A 93 -5.80 -17.02 -1.46
CA ASN A 93 -6.32 -17.92 -2.49
C ASN A 93 -5.67 -17.73 -3.87
N ASP A 94 -4.52 -17.05 -3.96
CA ASP A 94 -3.75 -16.83 -5.20
C ASP A 94 -4.56 -16.18 -6.34
N LEU A 95 -5.53 -15.33 -6.01
CA LEU A 95 -6.40 -14.62 -6.96
C LEU A 95 -5.81 -13.28 -7.44
N ILE A 96 -4.69 -12.88 -6.87
CA ILE A 96 -3.93 -11.65 -7.17
C ILE A 96 -2.43 -11.97 -7.20
N ASN A 97 -1.63 -11.02 -7.68
CA ASN A 97 -0.17 -11.11 -7.60
C ASN A 97 0.27 -11.23 -6.12
N GLU A 98 0.99 -12.30 -5.80
CA GLU A 98 1.50 -12.60 -4.45
C GLU A 98 2.45 -11.52 -3.92
N ASP A 99 3.21 -10.89 -4.82
CA ASP A 99 4.20 -9.86 -4.51
C ASP A 99 3.58 -8.49 -4.25
N ALA A 100 2.31 -8.29 -4.62
CA ALA A 100 1.62 -7.04 -4.39
C ALA A 100 1.27 -6.85 -2.90
N LYS A 101 1.60 -5.68 -2.35
CA LYS A 101 1.50 -5.38 -0.92
C LYS A 101 0.32 -4.48 -0.60
N THR A 102 -0.40 -4.82 0.46
CA THR A 102 -1.28 -3.89 1.16
C THR A 102 -0.46 -2.78 1.82
N TYR A 103 -1.09 -1.67 2.18
CA TYR A 103 -0.42 -0.58 2.89
C TYR A 103 0.24 -1.06 4.19
N ASP A 104 -0.46 -1.92 4.94
CA ASP A 104 0.02 -2.42 6.23
C ASP A 104 1.23 -3.36 6.05
N GLU A 105 1.22 -4.23 5.03
CA GLU A 105 2.38 -5.09 4.69
C GLU A 105 3.58 -4.28 4.21
N TRP A 106 3.34 -3.26 3.37
CA TRP A 106 4.41 -2.39 2.90
C TRP A 106 5.04 -1.58 4.05
N ASN A 107 4.20 -1.08 4.95
CA ASN A 107 4.63 -0.25 6.06
C ASN A 107 5.29 -1.04 7.21
N ASN A 108 5.01 -2.35 7.30
CA ASN A 108 5.58 -3.24 8.31
C ASN A 108 6.90 -3.85 7.81
N ASP A 109 7.88 -3.00 7.57
CA ASP A 109 9.24 -3.38 7.20
C ASP A 109 10.15 -3.29 8.44
N TYR A 110 10.88 -4.36 8.74
CA TYR A 110 11.77 -4.44 9.89
C TYR A 110 13.21 -4.01 9.57
N GLU A 111 13.55 -3.89 8.27
CA GLU A 111 14.90 -3.55 7.80
C GLU A 111 15.03 -2.09 7.39
N LEU A 112 13.93 -1.48 6.91
CA LEU A 112 13.92 -0.13 6.36
C LEU A 112 12.92 0.78 7.08
N GLU A 113 13.27 2.06 7.23
CA GLU A 113 12.34 3.10 7.64
C GLU A 113 11.43 3.50 6.48
N THR A 114 10.20 3.91 6.77
CA THR A 114 9.24 4.40 5.77
C THR A 114 9.04 5.90 5.91
N PHE A 115 8.82 6.59 4.79
CA PHE A 115 8.34 7.97 4.79
C PHE A 115 7.06 8.10 3.97
N VAL A 116 6.23 9.06 4.35
CA VAL A 116 5.06 9.51 3.60
C VAL A 116 4.98 11.02 3.77
N ASP A 117 5.07 11.74 2.66
CA ASP A 117 4.93 13.20 2.61
C ASP A 117 3.82 13.59 1.63
N LYS A 118 3.09 14.65 1.96
CA LYS A 118 1.94 15.15 1.18
C LYS A 118 2.23 16.55 0.69
N TYR A 119 2.02 16.78 -0.60
CA TYR A 119 2.25 18.06 -1.24
C TYR A 119 1.07 18.49 -2.09
N THR A 120 0.69 19.77 -2.02
CA THR A 120 -0.29 20.38 -2.93
C THR A 120 0.45 21.22 -3.96
N THR A 121 0.29 20.90 -5.24
CA THR A 121 0.92 21.65 -6.33
C THR A 121 0.32 23.05 -6.46
N LYS A 122 0.98 23.94 -7.19
CA LYS A 122 0.44 25.28 -7.50
C LYS A 122 -0.85 25.24 -8.31
N SER A 123 -1.09 24.15 -9.06
CA SER A 123 -2.34 23.88 -9.78
C SER A 123 -3.44 23.33 -8.88
N GLY A 124 -3.13 22.94 -7.64
CA GLY A 124 -4.09 22.40 -6.67
C GLY A 124 -4.13 20.88 -6.57
N ASP A 125 -3.28 20.17 -7.33
CA ASP A 125 -3.21 18.72 -7.30
C ASP A 125 -2.58 18.24 -5.99
N ARG A 126 -3.17 17.22 -5.37
CA ARG A 126 -2.68 16.63 -4.13
C ARG A 126 -1.89 15.38 -4.45
N VAL A 127 -0.59 15.43 -4.16
CA VAL A 127 0.39 14.38 -4.45
C VAL A 127 0.90 13.82 -3.14
N VAL A 128 1.07 12.50 -3.09
CA VAL A 128 1.73 11.81 -1.99
C VAL A 128 3.04 11.25 -2.50
N ALA A 129 4.13 11.56 -1.82
CA ALA A 129 5.43 10.95 -1.99
C ALA A 129 5.65 9.98 -0.84
N PHE A 130 5.94 8.72 -1.13
CA PHE A 130 6.20 7.70 -0.12
C PHE A 130 7.35 6.80 -0.56
N GLY A 131 7.96 6.12 0.39
CA GLY A 131 9.09 5.26 0.08
C GLY A 131 9.73 4.70 1.33
N LYS A 132 10.76 3.89 1.10
CA LYS A 132 11.58 3.28 2.13
C LYS A 132 13.00 3.85 2.05
N TYR A 133 13.61 4.01 3.19
CA TYR A 133 14.99 4.45 3.31
C TYR A 133 15.65 3.75 4.48
N GLY A 134 16.96 3.56 4.41
CA GLY A 134 17.69 2.85 5.44
C GLY A 134 18.77 1.96 4.87
N TYR A 135 19.39 1.16 5.72
CA TYR A 135 20.76 0.64 5.64
C TYR A 135 21.86 1.69 5.86
N ASP A 136 22.27 1.81 7.12
CA ASP A 136 23.65 2.07 7.52
C ASP A 136 24.30 0.70 7.82
N GLY A 137 25.07 0.17 6.86
CA GLY A 137 26.06 -0.88 7.11
C GLY A 137 27.43 -0.29 7.38
#